data_AF-A0A2A6B2M2-F1
#
_entry.id   AF-A0A2A6B2M2-F1
#
_cell.length_a   1.000
_cell.length_b   1.000
_cell.length_c   1.000
_cell.angle_alpha   90.00
_cell.angle_beta   90.00
_cell.angle_gamma   90.00
#
_symmetry.space_group_name_H-M   'P 1'
#
loop_
_entity.id
_entity.type
_entity.pdbx_description
1 polymer ?
#
loop_
_entity_poly.entity_id
_entity_poly.type
_entity_poly.pdbx_seq_one_letter_code
_entity_poly.pdbx_strand_id
1 'polypeptide(L)'
;MLGKRKRKCYECGHADETTRTFPSNSRTTLQKQWLDRLGLDRQETIEKYEEYREKLGKGVDIRWCSKHFNTGETLPIDLRLKPLLATTPLREKLQPHRLNLRYRNHTMCSTPAVSRRRPILITNAESAAADH
;
A
#
# COMPACT_ATOMS: atom_id res chain seq x y z
N MET A 1 -13.16 -38.79 3.29
CA MET A 1 -12.72 -37.40 3.00
C MET A 1 -11.56 -37.48 2.02
N LEU A 2 -11.69 -36.93 0.80
CA LEU A 2 -10.54 -36.84 -0.13
C LEU A 2 -9.51 -35.93 0.54
N GLY A 3 -8.48 -36.53 1.15
CA GLY A 3 -7.32 -35.78 1.63
C GLY A 3 -6.78 -34.99 0.45
N LYS A 4 -6.83 -33.65 0.54
CA LYS A 4 -6.27 -32.77 -0.49
C LYS A 4 -4.80 -33.17 -0.64
N ARG A 5 -4.45 -33.83 -1.75
CA ARG A 5 -3.08 -34.29 -1.98
C ARG A 5 -2.18 -33.07 -1.94
N LYS A 6 -1.31 -32.97 -0.94
CA LYS A 6 -0.32 -31.89 -0.83
C LYS A 6 0.55 -31.93 -2.08
N ARG A 7 0.54 -30.86 -2.86
CA ARG A 7 1.34 -30.76 -4.09
C ARG A 7 2.70 -30.16 -3.72
N LYS A 8 3.76 -30.66 -4.35
CA LYS A 8 5.11 -30.15 -4.11
C LYS A 8 5.30 -28.82 -4.82
N CYS A 9 5.88 -27.87 -4.12
CA CYS A 9 6.41 -26.65 -4.71
C CYS A 9 7.50 -27.03 -5.70
N TYR A 10 7.41 -26.50 -6.91
CA TYR A 10 8.43 -26.68 -7.93
C TYR A 10 9.73 -25.94 -7.56
N GLU A 11 9.62 -24.80 -6.87
CA GLU A 11 10.78 -23.96 -6.55
C GLU A 11 11.57 -24.45 -5.32
N CYS A 12 10.89 -24.86 -4.25
CA CYS A 12 11.55 -25.26 -2.99
C CYS A 12 11.30 -26.72 -2.58
N GLY A 13 10.58 -27.51 -3.37
CA GLY A 13 10.29 -28.92 -3.10
C GLY A 13 9.31 -29.19 -1.94
N HIS A 14 8.96 -28.18 -1.14
CA HIS A 14 8.05 -28.33 -0.01
C HIS A 14 6.63 -28.72 -0.46
N ALA A 15 6.05 -29.74 0.19
CA ALA A 15 4.65 -30.07 0.03
C ALA A 15 3.79 -29.12 0.87
N ASP A 16 2.91 -28.38 0.20
CA ASP A 16 2.02 -27.43 0.85
C ASP A 16 0.55 -27.79 0.54
N GLU A 17 -0.35 -27.44 1.45
CA GLU A 17 -1.79 -27.54 1.25
C GLU A 17 -2.28 -26.44 0.32
N THR A 18 -1.65 -25.26 0.41
CA THR A 18 -1.97 -24.11 -0.42
C THR A 18 -0.85 -23.85 -1.41
N THR A 19 -1.12 -24.15 -2.68
CA THR A 19 -0.17 -23.90 -3.78
C THR A 19 -0.86 -23.08 -4.86
N ARG A 20 -0.12 -22.18 -5.49
CA ARG A 20 -0.58 -21.43 -6.66
C ARG A 20 0.03 -22.00 -7.92
N THR A 21 -0.78 -22.13 -8.97
CA THR A 21 -0.32 -22.59 -10.27
C THR A 21 0.43 -21.47 -10.98
N PHE A 22 1.59 -21.80 -11.53
CA PHE A 22 2.38 -20.88 -12.32
C PHE A 22 1.59 -20.46 -13.57
N PRO A 23 1.66 -19.19 -14.03
CA PRO A 23 0.85 -18.73 -15.15
C PRO A 23 1.10 -19.53 -16.43
N SER A 24 0.03 -19.74 -17.22
CA SER A 24 0.08 -20.40 -18.52
C SER A 24 0.95 -19.65 -19.53
N ASN A 25 1.40 -20.34 -20.58
CA ASN A 25 2.18 -19.77 -21.68
C ASN A 25 1.49 -18.61 -22.44
N SER A 26 0.18 -18.45 -22.27
CA SER A 26 -0.57 -17.29 -22.77
C SER A 26 -0.38 -16.01 -21.94
N ARG A 27 0.14 -16.11 -20.71
CA ARG A 27 0.29 -14.99 -19.75
C ARG A 27 1.76 -14.63 -19.54
N THR A 28 2.48 -14.40 -20.63
CA THR A 28 3.94 -14.19 -20.66
C THR A 28 4.42 -13.07 -19.71
N THR A 29 3.70 -11.94 -19.65
CA THR A 29 4.03 -10.83 -18.74
C THR A 29 4.02 -11.25 -17.28
N LEU A 30 3.01 -12.05 -16.88
CA LEU A 30 2.90 -12.51 -15.50
C LEU A 30 3.95 -13.57 -15.18
N GLN A 31 4.30 -14.44 -16.14
CA GLN A 31 5.39 -15.41 -15.98
C GLN A 31 6.72 -14.70 -15.71
N LYS A 32 7.05 -13.67 -16.51
CA LYS A 32 8.25 -12.85 -16.30
C LYS A 32 8.23 -12.18 -14.94
N GLN A 33 7.11 -11.56 -14.56
CA GLN A 33 6.97 -10.96 -13.23
C GLN A 33 7.20 -11.96 -12.09
N TRP A 34 6.78 -13.22 -12.23
CA TRP A 34 7.02 -14.23 -11.20
C TRP A 34 8.49 -14.61 -11.09
N LEU A 35 9.17 -14.81 -12.22
CA LEU A 35 10.57 -15.21 -12.25
C LEU A 35 11.52 -14.07 -11.88
N ASP A 36 11.21 -12.84 -12.30
CA ASP A 36 11.98 -11.65 -11.93
C ASP A 36 12.07 -11.53 -10.40
N ARG A 37 11.01 -11.92 -9.68
CA ARG A 37 10.94 -11.85 -8.21
C ARG A 37 11.85 -12.86 -7.52
N LEU A 38 12.43 -13.84 -8.22
CA LEU A 38 13.40 -14.77 -7.64
C LEU A 38 14.76 -14.10 -7.37
N GLY A 39 15.02 -12.92 -7.95
CA GLY A 39 16.30 -12.22 -7.75
C GLY A 39 17.50 -12.94 -8.37
N LEU A 40 17.25 -13.81 -9.36
CA LEU A 40 18.27 -14.47 -10.16
C LEU A 40 18.96 -13.48 -11.10
N ASP A 41 20.13 -13.85 -11.58
CA ASP A 41 20.83 -13.03 -12.57
C ASP A 41 20.07 -13.01 -13.90
N ARG A 42 20.36 -12.02 -14.75
CA ARG A 42 19.62 -11.83 -16.01
C ARG A 42 19.66 -13.09 -16.89
N GLN A 43 20.81 -13.72 -16.98
CA GLN A 43 21.00 -14.94 -17.79
C GLN A 43 20.26 -16.13 -17.19
N GLU A 44 20.41 -16.34 -15.87
CA GLU A 44 19.70 -17.40 -15.14
C GLU A 44 18.17 -17.25 -15.23
N THR A 45 17.68 -16.01 -15.20
CA THR A 45 16.25 -15.70 -15.34
C THR A 45 15.74 -16.09 -16.74
N ILE A 46 16.53 -15.86 -17.78
CA ILE A 46 16.18 -16.25 -19.17
C ILE A 46 16.14 -17.77 -19.30
N GLU A 47 17.18 -18.46 -18.83
CA GLU A 47 17.27 -19.92 -18.89
C GLU A 47 16.11 -20.58 -18.14
N LYS A 48 15.82 -20.10 -16.93
CA LYS A 48 14.71 -20.59 -16.11
C LYS A 48 13.35 -20.31 -16.75
N TYR A 49 13.19 -19.16 -17.41
CA TYR A 49 11.97 -18.83 -18.14
C TYR A 49 11.74 -19.79 -19.31
N GLU A 50 12.77 -20.10 -20.08
CA GLU A 50 12.69 -21.06 -21.18
C GLU A 50 12.37 -22.47 -20.67
N GLU A 51 13.05 -22.92 -19.61
CA GLU A 51 12.80 -24.21 -18.97
C GLU A 51 11.33 -24.34 -18.51
N TYR A 52 10.81 -23.32 -17.84
CA TYR A 52 9.42 -23.30 -17.35
C TYR A 52 8.44 -23.36 -18.53
N ARG A 53 8.67 -22.60 -19.61
CA ARG A 53 7.81 -22.62 -20.78
C ARG A 53 7.79 -23.97 -21.48
N GLU A 54 8.95 -24.61 -21.61
CA GLU A 54 9.07 -25.95 -22.20
C GLU A 54 8.31 -26.98 -21.36
N LYS A 55 8.49 -26.95 -20.03
CA LYS A 55 7.79 -27.85 -19.10
C LYS A 55 6.28 -27.65 -19.15
N LEU A 56 5.80 -26.41 -19.20
CA LEU A 56 4.38 -26.13 -19.39
C LEU A 56 3.87 -26.62 -20.75
N GLY A 57 4.68 -26.51 -21.82
CA GLY A 57 4.37 -27.05 -23.14
C GLY A 57 4.22 -28.57 -23.15
N LYS A 58 4.97 -29.27 -22.30
CA LYS A 58 4.87 -30.73 -22.06
C LYS A 58 3.72 -31.11 -21.11
N GLY A 59 2.94 -30.15 -20.62
CA GLY A 59 1.82 -30.39 -19.70
C GLY A 59 2.23 -30.58 -18.23
N VAL A 60 3.44 -30.18 -17.84
CA VAL A 60 3.88 -30.22 -16.43
C VAL A 60 3.15 -29.14 -15.63
N ASP A 61 2.50 -29.54 -14.53
CA ASP A 61 1.82 -28.61 -13.60
C ASP A 61 2.85 -27.99 -12.63
N ILE A 62 3.37 -26.82 -12.99
CA ILE A 62 4.30 -26.04 -12.17
C ILE A 62 3.50 -25.29 -11.09
N ARG A 63 3.84 -25.52 -9.82
CA ARG A 63 3.16 -24.90 -8.67
C ARG A 63 4.12 -24.35 -7.65
N TRP A 64 3.78 -23.21 -7.07
CA TRP A 64 4.56 -22.57 -6.01
C TRP A 64 3.78 -22.61 -4.69
N CYS A 65 4.45 -22.94 -3.59
CA CYS A 65 3.82 -22.98 -2.26
C CYS A 65 3.57 -21.57 -1.71
N SER A 66 2.73 -21.50 -0.66
CA SER A 66 2.36 -20.25 0.00
C SER A 66 3.54 -19.47 0.58
N LYS A 67 4.66 -20.12 0.91
CA LYS A 67 5.88 -19.46 1.39
C LYS A 67 6.43 -18.41 0.42
N HIS A 68 6.11 -18.52 -0.87
CA HIS A 68 6.55 -17.56 -1.88
C HIS A 68 5.59 -16.38 -2.03
N PHE A 69 4.49 -16.31 -1.28
CA PHE A 69 3.47 -15.26 -1.40
C PHE A 69 3.15 -14.67 -0.04
N ASN A 70 2.99 -13.35 0.04
CA ASN A 70 2.40 -12.74 1.21
C ASN A 70 0.88 -12.97 1.22
N THR A 71 0.28 -12.98 2.41
CA THR A 71 -1.17 -13.11 2.58
C THR A 71 -1.91 -12.00 1.83
N GLY A 72 -2.80 -12.39 0.91
CA GLY A 72 -3.60 -11.45 0.10
C GLY A 72 -2.93 -10.96 -1.19
N GLU A 73 -1.64 -11.25 -1.42
CA GLU A 73 -0.96 -10.84 -2.66
C GLU A 73 -1.13 -11.88 -3.78
N THR A 74 -1.02 -11.44 -5.04
CA THR A 74 -1.09 -12.30 -6.23
C THR A 74 0.26 -12.57 -6.87
N LEU A 75 1.26 -11.75 -6.55
CA LEU A 75 2.63 -11.87 -7.04
C LEU A 75 3.51 -12.52 -5.96
N PRO A 76 4.58 -13.20 -6.37
CA PRO A 76 5.56 -13.72 -5.41
C PRO A 76 6.30 -12.60 -4.68
N ILE A 77 6.82 -12.93 -3.49
CA ILE A 77 7.71 -12.08 -2.70
C ILE A 77 8.91 -11.69 -3.56
N ASP A 78 9.22 -10.41 -3.60
CA ASP A 78 10.34 -9.89 -4.38
C ASP A 78 11.66 -10.10 -3.65
N LEU A 79 12.46 -11.07 -4.10
CA LEU A 79 13.79 -11.35 -3.57
C LEU A 79 14.88 -10.44 -4.18
N ARG A 80 14.59 -9.70 -5.26
CA ARG A 80 15.48 -8.64 -5.76
C ARG A 80 15.58 -7.52 -4.75
N LEU A 81 14.45 -7.22 -4.12
CA LEU A 81 14.35 -6.36 -2.97
C LEU A 81 14.80 -7.16 -1.75
N LYS A 82 16.10 -7.53 -1.69
CA LYS A 82 16.72 -8.05 -0.45
C LYS A 82 16.21 -7.20 0.71
N PRO A 83 15.45 -7.76 1.67
CA PRO A 83 14.93 -6.94 2.74
C PRO A 83 16.12 -6.46 3.57
N LEU A 84 16.35 -5.16 3.61
CA LEU A 84 16.99 -4.54 4.77
C LEU A 84 16.03 -4.52 5.99
N LEU A 85 15.18 -5.53 6.16
CA LEU A 85 14.11 -5.52 7.16
C LEU A 85 13.85 -6.92 7.73
N ALA A 86 14.76 -7.36 8.59
CA ALA A 86 14.32 -7.81 9.90
C ALA A 86 13.96 -6.55 10.69
N THR A 87 12.86 -6.56 11.46
CA THR A 87 12.12 -5.43 12.07
C THR A 87 11.03 -4.89 11.13
N THR A 88 9.73 -4.89 11.41
CA THR A 88 8.89 -5.09 12.59
C THR A 88 7.45 -5.34 12.09
N PRO A 89 6.55 -5.99 12.84
CA PRO A 89 5.12 -5.90 12.56
C PRO A 89 4.62 -4.57 13.12
N LEU A 90 4.43 -3.56 12.26
CA LEU A 90 3.82 -2.30 12.70
C LEU A 90 2.81 -1.82 11.64
N ARG A 91 1.71 -2.56 11.53
CA ARG A 91 0.51 -2.08 10.85
C ARG A 91 -0.74 -2.37 11.67
N GLU A 92 -0.81 -1.73 12.84
CA GLU A 92 -2.10 -1.47 13.50
C GLU A 92 -2.00 -0.27 14.45
N LYS A 93 -1.66 0.90 13.90
CA LYS A 93 -1.88 2.19 14.58
C LYS A 93 -1.89 3.35 13.58
N LEU A 94 -2.60 3.18 12.46
CA LEU A 94 -3.05 4.35 11.70
C LEU A 94 -4.30 4.88 12.40
N GLN A 95 -4.07 5.88 13.25
CA GLN A 95 -5.09 6.72 13.84
C GLN A 95 -6.05 7.25 12.76
N PRO A 96 -7.38 7.24 12.99
CA PRO A 96 -8.24 8.20 12.33
C PRO A 96 -8.27 9.48 13.20
N HIS A 97 -7.21 10.29 13.13
CA HIS A 97 -7.29 11.68 13.59
C HIS A 97 -7.26 12.60 12.39
N ARG A 98 -8.32 12.52 11.58
CA ARG A 98 -8.65 13.58 10.62
C ARG A 98 -9.89 14.31 11.10
N LEU A 99 -9.63 15.53 11.58
CA LEU A 99 -10.19 16.73 10.99
C LEU A 99 -11.72 16.80 11.00
N ASN A 100 -12.30 17.24 12.12
CA ASN A 100 -13.61 17.89 12.11
C ASN A 100 -13.45 19.36 12.48
N LEU A 101 -13.23 20.18 11.44
CA LEU A 101 -13.34 21.63 11.52
C LEU A 101 -14.81 22.00 11.25
N ARG A 102 -15.40 22.74 12.19
CA ARG A 102 -16.58 23.62 12.03
C ARG A 102 -17.91 22.96 11.63
N TYR A 103 -18.71 22.60 12.64
CA TYR A 103 -20.08 23.13 12.74
C TYR A 103 -20.62 22.93 14.17
N ARG A 104 -20.63 24.01 14.97
CA ARG A 104 -21.56 24.13 16.10
C ARG A 104 -21.82 25.61 16.36
N ASN A 105 -22.61 26.21 15.48
CA ASN A 105 -23.46 27.32 15.89
C ASN A 105 -24.58 26.75 16.75
N HIS A 106 -24.85 27.42 17.88
CA HIS A 106 -26.15 27.83 18.41
C HIS A 106 -26.09 27.89 19.96
N THR A 107 -25.88 29.09 20.53
CA THR A 107 -26.85 30.00 21.22
C THR A 107 -27.14 29.56 22.68
N MET A 108 -27.18 30.37 23.75
CA MET A 108 -27.62 31.76 24.01
C MET A 108 -27.05 32.29 25.35
N CYS A 109 -27.02 33.64 25.47
CA CYS A 109 -27.28 34.51 26.62
C CYS A 109 -26.58 34.33 27.99
N SER A 110 -25.87 35.38 28.42
CA SER A 110 -26.02 36.01 29.75
C SER A 110 -25.57 37.48 29.74
N THR A 111 -26.57 38.37 29.68
CA THR A 111 -26.80 39.67 30.36
C THR A 111 -25.68 40.73 30.53
N PRO A 112 -25.97 42.03 30.30
CA PRO A 112 -25.00 43.12 30.40
C PRO A 112 -24.92 43.71 31.82
N ALA A 113 -23.73 44.18 32.23
CA ALA A 113 -23.56 45.03 33.41
C ALA A 113 -22.83 46.32 33.03
N VAL A 114 -23.62 47.40 32.98
CA VAL A 114 -23.23 48.80 32.84
C VAL A 114 -22.51 49.28 34.10
N SER A 115 -21.39 50.02 33.97
CA SER A 115 -21.11 51.26 34.75
C SER A 115 -19.77 51.88 34.31
N ARG A 116 -19.80 52.87 33.41
CA ARG A 116 -19.60 54.32 33.67
C ARG A 116 -18.27 54.71 34.32
N ARG A 117 -17.44 55.46 33.56
CA ARG A 117 -17.01 56.85 33.87
C ARG A 117 -16.32 57.53 32.66
N ARG A 118 -17.15 58.24 31.89
CA ARG A 118 -17.09 59.64 31.35
C ARG A 118 -15.80 60.31 30.79
N PRO A 119 -15.97 61.35 29.94
CA PRO A 119 -15.20 61.61 28.72
C PRO A 119 -14.47 62.96 28.70
N ILE A 120 -13.59 63.18 27.70
CA ILE A 120 -13.19 64.50 27.17
C ILE A 120 -12.92 64.25 25.66
N LEU A 121 -13.73 64.68 24.67
CA LEU A 121 -13.87 66.03 24.05
C LEU A 121 -12.48 66.48 23.51
N ILE A 122 -12.21 66.99 22.30
CA ILE A 122 -12.83 68.04 21.48
C ILE A 122 -12.17 67.94 20.06
N THR A 123 -12.97 68.04 18.98
CA THR A 123 -12.78 68.85 17.72
C THR A 123 -11.47 68.78 16.91
N ASN A 124 -11.38 69.08 15.61
CA ASN A 124 -12.26 69.47 14.49
C ASN A 124 -11.35 69.46 13.23
N ALA A 125 -11.94 69.21 12.04
CA ALA A 125 -11.72 69.89 10.74
C ALA A 125 -10.26 69.96 10.17
N GLU A 126 -9.95 70.22 8.91
CA GLU A 126 -10.65 70.60 7.69
C GLU A 126 -9.64 70.39 6.52
N SER A 127 -10.16 69.94 5.37
CA SER A 127 -9.83 70.33 3.99
C SER A 127 -8.42 70.36 3.35
N ALA A 128 -8.52 70.16 2.03
CA ALA A 128 -7.68 70.58 0.89
C ALA A 128 -6.52 69.62 0.54
N ALA A 129 -6.60 68.82 -0.53
CA ALA A 129 -6.64 69.18 -1.95
C ALA A 129 -5.41 70.02 -2.39
N ALA A 130 -4.50 69.39 -3.14
CA ALA A 130 -3.99 69.92 -4.41
C ALA A 130 -2.89 68.98 -4.97
N ASP A 131 -3.09 68.62 -6.23
CA ASP A 131 -2.13 68.08 -7.19
C ASP A 131 -0.73 68.71 -7.14
N HIS A 132 0.29 67.88 -7.39
CA HIS A 132 1.20 68.02 -8.54
C HIS A 132 2.03 66.73 -8.73
#